data_AF-A0AAW9EDT3-F1
#
_entry.id   AF-A0AAW9EDT3-F1
#
_cell.length_a   1.000
_cell.length_b   1.000
_cell.length_c   1.000
_cell.angle_alpha   90.00
_cell.angle_beta   90.00
_cell.angle_gamma   90.00
#
_symmetry.space_group_name_H-M   'P 1'
#
loop_
_entity.id
_entity.type
_entity.pdbx_description
1 polymer ?
#
loop_
_entity_poly.entity_id
_entity_poly.type
_entity_poly.pdbx_seq_one_letter_code
_entity_poly.pdbx_strand_id
1 'polypeptide(L)' 'RSTLLQRWFQLIQDNKRQLAELMTFEQGKPVAEAEGEITYAASFIEWFAEQGKRTNGEIIPSPSSDKRLMVIKQGIGVC' A
#
# COMPACT_ATOMS: atom_id res chain seq x y z
N ARG A 1 5.33 -3.81 9.07
CA ARG A 1 5.62 -3.57 7.63
C ARG A 1 5.36 -2.13 7.18
N SER A 2 4.37 -1.42 7.75
CA SER A 2 4.03 -0.04 7.37
C SER A 2 5.22 0.93 7.23
N THR A 3 6.17 0.94 8.17
CA THR A 3 7.35 1.84 8.11
C THR A 3 8.20 1.67 6.86
N LEU A 4 8.33 0.44 6.35
CA LEU A 4 9.07 0.18 5.11
C LEU A 4 8.34 0.75 3.89
N LEU A 5 7.01 0.61 3.85
CA LEU A 5 6.17 1.15 2.77
C LEU A 5 6.14 2.69 2.82
N GLN A 6 6.09 3.30 4.00
CA GLN A 6 6.21 4.75 4.17
C GLN A 6 7.56 5.27 3.67
N ARG A 7 8.66 4.58 3.99
CA ARG A 7 9.98 4.93 3.45
C ARG A 7 10.03 4.81 1.93
N TRP A 8 9.38 3.79 1.36
CA TRP A 8 9.33 3.62 -0.09
C TRP A 8 8.53 4.73 -0.77
N PHE A 9 7.36 5.10 -0.21
CA PHE A 9 6.61 6.26 -0.67
C PHE A 9 7.48 7.53 -0.69
N GLN A 10 8.21 7.81 0.40
CA GLN A 10 9.09 8.97 0.46
C GLN A 10 10.15 8.93 -0.64
N LEU A 11 10.80 7.78 -0.86
CA LEU A 11 11.80 7.63 -1.92
C LEU A 11 11.21 7.85 -3.32
N ILE A 12 9.97 7.42 -3.57
CA ILE A 12 9.29 7.69 -4.85
C ILE A 12 9.06 9.18 -5.02
N GLN A 13 8.60 9.87 -3.98
CA GLN A 13 8.36 11.32 -4.02
C GLN A 13 9.67 12.09 -4.24
N ASP A 14 10.74 11.70 -3.55
CA ASP A 14 12.07 12.32 -3.67
C ASP A 14 12.66 12.16 -5.09
N ASN A 15 12.34 11.05 -5.77
CA ASN A 15 12.83 10.73 -7.12
C ASN A 15 11.76 10.92 -8.21
N LYS A 16 10.64 11.59 -7.89
CA LYS A 16 9.45 11.68 -8.77
C LYS A 16 9.79 12.14 -10.18
N ARG A 17 10.64 13.16 -10.30
CA ARG A 17 11.02 13.75 -11.58
C ARG A 17 11.79 12.77 -12.47
N GLN A 18 12.76 12.06 -11.90
CA GLN A 18 13.58 11.09 -12.64
C GLN A 18 12.75 9.88 -13.07
N LEU A 19 11.82 9.44 -12.21
CA LEU A 19 10.87 8.37 -12.54
C LEU A 19 9.91 8.78 -13.66
N ALA A 20 9.43 10.03 -13.65
CA ALA A 20 8.57 10.56 -14.70
C ALA A 20 9.30 10.68 -16.04
N GLU A 21 10.56 11.15 -16.04
CA GLU A 21 11.39 11.19 -17.25
C GLU A 21 11.62 9.79 -17.82
N LEU A 22 11.96 8.81 -16.98
CA LEU A 22 12.11 7.41 -17.40
C LEU A 22 10.82 6.87 -18.04
N MET A 23 9.67 7.06 -17.38
CA MET A 23 8.37 6.62 -17.89
C MET A 23 8.04 7.30 -19.24
N THR A 24 8.36 8.59 -19.39
CA THR A 24 8.23 9.31 -20.66
C THR A 24 9.15 8.73 -21.74
N PHE A 25 10.39 8.36 -21.42
CA PHE A 25 11.30 7.74 -22.39
C PHE A 25 10.79 6.38 -22.87
N GLU A 26 10.17 5.60 -21.99
CA GLU A 26 9.68 4.25 -22.32
C GLU A 26 8.32 4.25 -23.02
N GLN A 27 7.40 5.13 -22.61
CA GLN A 27 6.00 5.13 -23.10
C GLN A 27 5.64 6.33 -23.99
N GLY A 28 6.47 7.36 -24.06
CA GLY A 28 6.25 8.54 -24.91
C GLY A 28 5.26 9.58 -24.36
N LYS A 29 4.67 9.35 -23.17
CA LYS A 29 3.73 10.31 -22.55
C LYS A 29 4.44 11.59 -22.09
N PRO A 30 3.80 12.77 -22.11
CA PRO A 30 4.39 14.00 -21.59
C PRO A 30 4.83 13.87 -20.12
N VAL A 31 5.96 14.50 -19.75
CA VAL A 31 6.51 14.36 -18.39
C VAL A 31 5.53 14.84 -17.31
N ALA A 32 4.72 15.87 -17.60
CA ALA A 32 3.70 16.35 -16.66
C ALA A 32 2.63 15.29 -16.37
N GLU A 33 2.25 14.50 -17.38
CA GLU A 33 1.31 13.38 -17.21
C GLU A 33 1.97 12.25 -16.42
N ALA A 34 3.22 11.91 -16.75
CA ALA A 34 3.99 10.90 -16.01
C ALA A 34 4.19 11.27 -14.53
N GLU A 35 4.46 12.54 -14.19
CA GLU A 35 4.56 12.99 -12.80
C GLU A 35 3.24 12.82 -12.03
N GLY A 36 2.11 13.08 -12.70
CA GLY A 36 0.78 12.83 -12.15
C GLY A 36 0.57 11.34 -11.85
N GLU A 37 0.94 10.47 -12.80
CA GLU A 37 0.85 9.02 -12.65
C GLU A 37 1.75 8.47 -11.53
N ILE A 38 3.01 8.92 -11.44
CA ILE A 38 3.91 8.53 -10.36
C ILE A 38 3.33 8.96 -9.00
N THR A 39 2.79 10.17 -8.89
CA THR A 39 2.16 10.65 -7.65
C THR A 39 0.93 9.82 -7.30
N TYR A 40 0.11 9.50 -8.30
CA TYR A 40 -1.07 8.64 -8.13
C TYR A 40 -0.67 7.23 -7.68
N ALA A 41 0.32 6.62 -8.32
CA ALA A 41 0.86 5.31 -7.94
C ALA A 41 1.44 5.31 -6.52
N ALA A 42 2.19 6.36 -6.15
CA ALA A 42 2.76 6.53 -4.82
C ALA A 42 1.67 6.60 -3.73
N SER A 43 0.53 7.22 -4.02
CA SER A 43 -0.60 7.33 -3.08
C SER A 43 -1.14 5.97 -2.61
N PHE A 44 -1.10 4.95 -3.47
CA PHE A 44 -1.50 3.60 -3.08
C PHE A 44 -0.55 3.01 -2.05
N ILE A 45 0.76 3.24 -2.19
CA ILE A 45 1.77 2.71 -1.27
C ILE A 45 1.58 3.36 0.11
N GLU A 46 1.37 4.67 0.16
CA GLU A 46 1.05 5.39 1.40
C GLU A 46 -0.24 4.86 2.04
N TRP A 47 -1.31 4.73 1.25
CA TRP A 47 -2.59 4.21 1.73
C TRP A 47 -2.46 2.80 2.29
N PHE A 48 -1.81 1.88 1.56
CA PHE A 48 -1.62 0.49 2.03
C PHE A 48 -0.63 0.39 3.20
N ALA A 49 0.33 1.31 3.33
CA ALA A 49 1.14 1.41 4.53
C ALA A 49 0.26 1.67 5.76
N GLU A 50 -0.75 2.52 5.63
CA GLU A 50 -1.71 2.80 6.68
C GLU A 50 -2.70 1.65 6.89
N GLN A 51 -3.22 1.04 5.83
CA GLN A 51 -4.11 -0.13 5.95
C GLN A 51 -3.42 -1.34 6.57
N GLY A 52 -2.11 -1.51 6.35
CA GLY A 52 -1.32 -2.59 6.95
C GLY A 52 -1.27 -2.56 8.49
N LYS A 53 -1.56 -1.42 9.12
CA LYS A 53 -1.72 -1.31 10.59
C LYS A 53 -3.14 -1.64 11.06
N ARG A 54 -4.12 -1.67 10.14
CA ARG A 54 -5.56 -1.78 10.41
C ARG A 54 -6.14 -3.13 9.97
N THR A 55 -5.30 -4.17 9.93
CA THR A 55 -5.73 -5.54 9.62
C THR A 55 -6.43 -6.17 10.83
N ASN A 56 -7.62 -5.67 11.13
CA ASN A 56 -8.40 -6.08 12.29
C ASN A 56 -9.13 -7.41 12.01
N GLY A 57 -8.96 -8.34 12.95
CA GLY A 57 -9.82 -9.50 13.10
C GLY A 57 -11.14 -9.16 13.79
N GLU A 58 -11.84 -10.19 14.26
CA GLU A 58 -13.14 -10.06 14.94
C GLU A 58 -13.23 -10.99 16.14
N ILE A 59 -13.91 -10.56 17.20
CA ILE A 59 -14.29 -11.41 18.33
C ILE A 59 -15.80 -11.60 18.26
N ILE A 60 -16.25 -12.85 18.20
CA ILE A 60 -17.65 -13.20 18.01
C ILE A 60 -18.23 -13.70 19.34
N PRO A 61 -19.43 -13.25 19.75
CA PRO A 61 -20.09 -13.79 20.94
C PRO A 61 -20.25 -15.31 20.85
N SER A 62 -19.79 -16.01 21.88
CA SER A 62 -19.94 -17.46 21.94
C SER A 62 -21.35 -17.84 22.39
N PRO A 63 -22.04 -18.78 21.72
CA PRO A 63 -23.30 -19.32 22.19
C PRO A 63 -23.14 -20.25 23.41
N SER A 64 -21.93 -20.69 23.73
CA SER A 64 -21.62 -21.48 24.93
C SER A 64 -20.67 -20.73 25.87
N SER A 65 -20.87 -20.87 27.18
CA SER A 65 -20.13 -20.13 28.23
C SER A 65 -18.67 -20.56 28.40
N ASP A 66 -18.29 -21.70 27.81
CA ASP A 66 -16.98 -22.32 27.90
C ASP A 66 -16.06 -22.02 26.70
N LYS A 67 -16.55 -21.30 25.68
CA LYS A 67 -15.83 -21.07 24.42
C LYS A 67 -15.65 -19.58 24.12
N ARG A 68 -14.60 -19.28 23.34
CA ARG A 68 -14.34 -17.96 22.75
C ARG A 68 -14.10 -18.13 21.26
N LEU A 69 -14.71 -17.27 20.45
CA LEU A 69 -14.60 -17.29 19.00
C LEU A 69 -13.83 -16.06 18.53
N MET A 70 -12.81 -16.27 17.70
CA MET A 70 -12.00 -15.20 17.12
C MET A 70 -11.71 -15.50 15.65
N VAL A 71 -11.78 -14.45 14.83
CA VAL A 71 -11.37 -14.46 13.43
C VAL A 71 -10.09 -13.62 13.30
N ILE A 72 -9.07 -14.17 12.65
CA ILE A 72 -7.84 -13.45 12.29
C ILE A 72 -7.71 -13.33 10.78
N LYS A 73 -7.03 -12.29 10.31
CA LYS A 73 -6.72 -12.08 8.89
C LYS A 73 -5.23 -12.26 8.68
N GLN A 74 -4.86 -13.08 7.70
CA GLN A 74 -3.47 -13.39 7.36
C GLN A 74 -3.23 -13.15 5.86
N GLY A 75 -1.98 -12.92 5.47
CA GLY A 75 -1.62 -12.84 4.06
C GLY A 75 -1.87 -14.17 3.36
N ILE A 76 -2.32 -14.12 2.11
CA ILE A 76 -2.70 -15.32 1.33
C ILE A 76 -1.48 -16.23 1.09
N GLY A 77 -0.31 -15.66 0.78
CA GLY A 77 0.91 -16.41 0.48
C GLY A 77 1.62 -15.83 -0.72
N VAL A 78 2.00 -16.68 -1.67
CA VAL A 78 2.72 -16.30 -2.90
C VAL A 78 1.81 -15.47 -3.83
N CYS A 79 2.29 -14.31 -4.30
CA CYS A 79 1.60 -13.36 -5.17
C CYS A 79 2.56 -12.79 -6.22
#